data_AF-A0A849E879-F1
#
_entry.id   AF-A0A849E879-F1
#
_cell.length_a   1.000
_cell.length_b   1.000
_cell.length_c   1.000
_cell.angle_alpha   90.00
_cell.angle_beta   90.00
_cell.angle_gamma   90.00
#
_symmetry.space_group_name_H-M   'P 1'
#
loop_
_entity.id
_entity.type
_entity.pdbx_description
1 polymer ?
#
loop_
_entity_poly.entity_id
_entity_poly.type
_entity_poly.pdbx_seq_one_letter_code
_entity_poly.pdbx_strand_id
1 'polypeptide(L)'
;MKAQRHLVALPVLLTAFAVHAIAQPSFDCSKVKTGSTEALICGDMELSKMDREVDRLYRKIREQTAEEDFKTIRAYQRGWINGRNESWKEDNPRQYVLSSYRERIAVLSVQAGEVEVPDPVSYNCTGGEFEHLTAVFYDTTPPVGVFTRTPGGDWPQYIANGWDDEGAIHYNIGGLDFVDRDGKAKLNWAGTLMECNRATAE
;
A
#
# COMPACT_ATOMS: atom_id res chain seq x y z
N MET A 1 -70.66 -39.89 27.24
CA MET A 1 -69.85 -39.05 26.31
C MET A 1 -68.85 -38.26 27.15
N LYS A 2 -67.55 -38.60 27.13
CA LYS A 2 -66.48 -37.82 27.76
C LYS A 2 -65.54 -37.34 26.65
N ALA A 3 -65.43 -36.01 26.50
CA ALA A 3 -64.63 -35.38 25.47
C ALA A 3 -63.15 -35.35 25.88
N GLN A 4 -62.29 -35.89 25.03
CA GLN A 4 -60.84 -35.97 25.24
C GLN A 4 -60.20 -34.72 24.61
N ARG A 5 -59.65 -33.83 25.44
CA ARG A 5 -58.93 -32.63 24.99
C ARG A 5 -57.52 -33.04 24.60
N HIS A 6 -57.23 -33.03 23.30
CA HIS A 6 -55.88 -33.22 22.77
C HIS A 6 -55.11 -31.90 22.88
N LEU A 7 -54.04 -31.89 23.69
CA LEU A 7 -53.03 -30.83 23.69
C LEU A 7 -52.10 -31.06 22.50
N VAL A 8 -52.14 -30.17 21.51
CA VAL A 8 -51.21 -30.15 20.38
C VAL A 8 -49.98 -29.35 20.80
N ALA A 9 -48.84 -30.02 20.95
CA ALA A 9 -47.56 -29.36 21.19
C ALA A 9 -46.98 -28.87 19.85
N LEU A 10 -46.81 -27.55 19.71
CA LEU A 10 -46.17 -26.94 18.55
C LEU A 10 -44.64 -27.03 18.70
N PRO A 11 -43.89 -27.54 17.70
CA PRO A 11 -42.44 -27.58 17.78
C PRO A 11 -41.87 -26.17 17.56
N VAL A 12 -41.16 -25.64 18.55
CA VAL A 12 -40.39 -24.40 18.41
C VAL A 12 -39.10 -24.74 17.67
N LEU A 13 -39.01 -24.39 16.38
CA LEU A 13 -37.74 -24.41 15.65
C LEU A 13 -36.85 -23.28 16.19
N LEU A 14 -35.81 -23.63 16.95
CA LEU A 14 -34.69 -22.72 17.19
C LEU A 14 -33.86 -22.61 15.91
N THR A 15 -34.08 -21.55 15.14
CA THR A 15 -33.12 -21.14 14.10
C THR A 15 -31.89 -20.56 14.77
N ALA A 16 -30.78 -21.30 14.77
CA ALA A 16 -29.48 -20.80 15.18
C ALA A 16 -29.05 -19.69 14.20
N PHE A 17 -29.12 -18.43 14.63
CA PHE A 17 -28.50 -17.32 13.90
C PHE A 17 -26.98 -17.50 14.02
N ALA A 18 -26.35 -18.01 12.96
CA ALA A 18 -24.91 -17.97 12.82
C ALA A 18 -24.49 -16.50 12.76
N VAL A 19 -24.01 -15.97 13.88
CA VAL A 19 -23.33 -14.69 13.94
C VAL A 19 -22.08 -14.84 13.06
N HIS A 20 -22.17 -14.36 11.82
CA HIS A 20 -20.99 -14.24 10.99
C HIS A 20 -20.09 -13.23 11.69
N ALA A 21 -19.00 -13.72 12.27
CA ALA A 21 -17.94 -12.86 12.77
C ALA A 21 -17.40 -12.08 11.57
N ILE A 22 -17.85 -10.83 11.41
CA ILE A 22 -17.31 -9.92 10.41
C ILE A 22 -15.83 -9.78 10.75
N ALA A 23 -14.97 -10.29 9.87
CA ALA A 23 -13.53 -10.33 10.10
C ALA A 23 -13.03 -8.90 10.33
N GLN A 24 -12.68 -8.60 11.59
CA GLN A 24 -12.32 -7.26 12.05
C GLN A 24 -10.96 -6.82 11.47
N PRO A 25 -10.72 -5.51 11.26
CA PRO A 25 -9.40 -5.00 10.90
C PRO A 25 -8.36 -5.27 12.01
N SER A 26 -7.12 -4.87 11.79
CA SER A 26 -6.01 -5.02 12.74
C SER A 26 -6.16 -4.19 14.02
N PHE A 27 -7.18 -3.33 14.09
CA PHE A 27 -7.48 -2.45 15.23
C PHE A 27 -8.89 -2.70 15.80
N ASP A 28 -9.12 -2.18 17.01
CA ASP A 28 -10.36 -2.38 17.76
C ASP A 28 -11.49 -1.46 17.30
N CYS A 29 -12.44 -2.01 16.54
CA CYS A 29 -13.62 -1.29 16.05
C CYS A 29 -14.55 -0.75 17.13
N SER A 30 -14.46 -1.20 18.39
CA SER A 30 -15.25 -0.62 19.48
C SER A 30 -14.76 0.75 19.92
N LYS A 31 -13.55 1.14 19.51
CA LYS A 31 -12.87 2.39 19.91
C LYS A 31 -12.82 3.45 18.81
N VAL A 32 -13.37 3.16 17.63
CA VAL A 32 -13.31 4.07 16.48
C VAL A 32 -14.36 5.18 16.62
N LYS A 33 -14.02 6.37 16.13
CA LYS A 33 -14.95 7.49 16.10
C LYS A 33 -15.97 7.26 14.98
N THR A 34 -17.26 7.39 15.29
CA THR A 34 -18.33 7.32 14.28
C THR A 34 -18.06 8.31 13.14
N GLY A 35 -18.18 7.83 11.90
CA GLY A 35 -17.96 8.63 10.70
C GLY A 35 -16.48 8.83 10.33
N SER A 36 -15.53 8.23 11.04
CA SER A 36 -14.13 8.22 10.61
C SER A 36 -13.86 7.20 9.51
N THR A 37 -12.70 7.30 8.86
CA THR A 37 -12.20 6.30 7.92
C THR A 37 -12.08 4.92 8.57
N GLU A 38 -11.68 4.83 9.84
CA GLU A 38 -11.66 3.57 10.58
C GLU A 38 -13.06 2.97 10.77
N ALA A 39 -14.08 3.80 11.02
CA ALA A 39 -15.47 3.32 11.06
C ALA A 39 -15.92 2.76 9.71
N LEU A 40 -15.52 3.39 8.60
CA LEU A 40 -15.73 2.87 7.25
C LEU A 40 -15.03 1.53 7.05
N ILE A 41 -13.76 1.41 7.47
CA ILE A 41 -12.99 0.15 7.38
C ILE A 41 -13.67 -0.97 8.20
N CYS A 42 -14.11 -0.68 9.43
CA CYS A 42 -14.81 -1.62 10.30
C CYS A 42 -16.11 -2.17 9.68
N GLY A 43 -16.80 -1.36 8.88
CA GLY A 43 -18.03 -1.73 8.19
C GLY A 43 -17.83 -2.47 6.87
N ASP A 44 -16.59 -2.57 6.38
CA ASP A 44 -16.27 -3.13 5.06
C ASP A 44 -15.30 -4.32 5.17
N MET A 45 -15.77 -5.49 4.74
CA MET A 45 -15.01 -6.74 4.84
C MET A 45 -13.75 -6.75 3.96
N GLU A 46 -13.78 -6.11 2.80
CA GLU A 46 -12.63 -6.02 1.89
C GLU A 46 -11.57 -5.11 2.50
N LEU A 47 -11.96 -3.92 2.94
CA LEU A 47 -11.05 -2.97 3.59
C LEU A 47 -10.46 -3.55 4.88
N SER A 48 -11.26 -4.24 5.69
CA SER A 48 -10.79 -4.92 6.89
C SER A 48 -9.76 -6.01 6.58
N LYS A 49 -9.93 -6.76 5.48
CA LYS A 49 -8.94 -7.75 5.04
C LYS A 49 -7.63 -7.09 4.60
N MET A 50 -7.72 -5.99 3.84
CA MET A 50 -6.54 -5.25 3.38
C MET A 50 -5.79 -4.58 4.53
N ASP A 51 -6.51 -4.09 5.55
CA ASP A 51 -5.91 -3.55 6.77
C ASP A 51 -5.06 -4.59 7.51
N ARG A 52 -5.59 -5.81 7.68
CA ARG A 52 -4.82 -6.93 8.27
C ARG A 52 -3.60 -7.30 7.43
N GLU A 53 -3.67 -7.19 6.12
CA GLU A 53 -2.54 -7.48 5.23
C GLU A 53 -1.42 -6.45 5.37
N VAL A 54 -1.78 -5.16 5.39
CA VAL A 54 -0.82 -4.07 5.69
C VAL A 54 -0.14 -4.31 7.04
N ASP A 55 -0.91 -4.65 8.06
CA ASP A 55 -0.41 -4.91 9.41
C ASP A 55 0.50 -6.15 9.47
N ARG A 56 0.18 -7.23 8.74
CA ARG A 56 1.04 -8.41 8.59
C ARG A 56 2.38 -8.06 7.95
N LEU A 57 2.36 -7.37 6.80
CA LEU A 57 3.57 -6.98 6.09
C LEU A 57 4.42 -6.02 6.92
N TYR A 58 3.79 -5.04 7.57
CA TYR A 58 4.47 -4.07 8.44
C TYR A 58 5.16 -4.74 9.64
N ARG A 59 4.52 -5.75 10.27
CA ARG A 59 5.16 -6.55 11.32
C ARG A 59 6.34 -7.35 10.81
N LYS A 60 6.22 -7.98 9.64
CA LYS A 60 7.35 -8.72 9.04
C LYS A 60 8.54 -7.80 8.79
N ILE A 61 8.31 -6.62 8.22
CA ILE A 61 9.35 -5.60 8.04
C ILE A 61 9.95 -5.20 9.38
N ARG A 62 9.14 -5.00 10.42
CA ARG A 62 9.62 -4.69 11.77
C ARG A 62 10.55 -5.78 12.34
N GLU A 63 10.26 -7.04 12.09
CA GLU A 63 11.04 -8.18 12.60
C GLU A 63 12.39 -8.32 11.90
N GLN A 64 12.51 -7.89 10.65
CA GLN A 64 13.72 -8.05 9.82
C GLN A 64 14.57 -6.77 9.69
N THR A 65 14.14 -5.64 10.26
CA THR A 65 14.81 -4.34 10.12
C THR A 65 15.35 -3.84 11.46
N ALA A 66 16.59 -3.36 11.46
CA ALA A 66 17.20 -2.73 12.63
C ALA A 66 16.40 -1.50 13.10
N GLU A 67 16.45 -1.18 14.40
CA GLU A 67 15.64 -0.07 14.96
C GLU A 67 15.93 1.27 14.28
N GLU A 68 17.20 1.53 13.93
CA GLU A 68 17.62 2.76 13.28
C GLU A 68 16.95 2.97 11.91
N ASP A 69 16.97 1.93 11.07
CA ASP A 69 16.34 1.95 9.75
C ASP A 69 14.81 1.93 9.86
N PHE A 70 14.26 1.26 10.89
CA PHE A 70 12.82 1.16 11.08
C PHE A 70 12.15 2.49 11.45
N LYS A 71 12.89 3.46 12.01
CA LYS A 71 12.35 4.80 12.33
C LYS A 71 11.74 5.46 11.10
N THR A 72 12.43 5.34 9.97
CA THR A 72 11.99 5.83 8.67
C THR A 72 10.70 5.15 8.22
N ILE A 73 10.67 3.82 8.24
CA ILE A 73 9.50 3.03 7.84
C ILE A 73 8.28 3.35 8.72
N ARG A 74 8.49 3.52 10.02
CA ARG A 74 7.45 3.95 10.97
C ARG A 74 6.90 5.34 10.64
N ALA A 75 7.76 6.28 10.28
CA ALA A 75 7.35 7.62 9.89
C ALA A 75 6.50 7.61 8.61
N TYR A 76 6.92 6.87 7.58
CA TYR A 76 6.14 6.68 6.35
C TYR A 76 4.80 5.98 6.61
N GLN A 77 4.78 4.94 7.44
CA GLN A 77 3.53 4.26 7.80
C GLN A 77 2.54 5.22 8.47
N ARG A 78 3.01 6.06 9.40
CA ARG A 78 2.17 7.07 10.04
C ARG A 78 1.67 8.12 9.04
N GLY A 79 2.54 8.58 8.15
CA GLY A 79 2.17 9.52 7.08
C GLY A 79 1.09 8.94 6.16
N TRP A 80 1.23 7.67 5.77
CA TRP A 80 0.24 6.95 4.97
C TRP A 80 -1.10 6.80 5.70
N ILE A 81 -1.11 6.41 6.99
CA ILE A 81 -2.35 6.33 7.80
C ILE A 81 -3.06 7.68 7.82
N ASN A 82 -2.32 8.76 8.05
CA ASN A 82 -2.89 10.11 8.04
C ASN A 82 -3.51 10.43 6.68
N GLY A 83 -2.81 10.17 5.57
CA GLY A 83 -3.33 10.39 4.21
C GLY A 83 -4.59 9.57 3.92
N ARG A 84 -4.58 8.26 4.19
CA ARG A 84 -5.75 7.37 4.05
C ARG A 84 -6.97 7.92 4.80
N ASN A 85 -6.74 8.49 5.99
CA ASN A 85 -7.79 9.04 6.85
C ASN A 85 -8.34 10.39 6.37
N GLU A 86 -7.78 10.98 5.31
CA GLU A 86 -8.34 12.16 4.63
C GLU A 86 -9.42 11.80 3.61
N SER A 87 -9.87 10.53 3.56
CA SER A 87 -10.89 10.04 2.61
C SER A 87 -12.21 10.82 2.64
N TRP A 88 -12.50 11.57 3.70
CA TRP A 88 -13.68 12.43 3.81
C TRP A 88 -13.68 13.62 2.83
N LYS A 89 -12.52 13.95 2.25
CA LYS A 89 -12.37 15.00 1.23
C LYS A 89 -12.74 14.52 -0.18
N GLU A 90 -12.93 13.23 -0.36
CA GLU A 90 -13.09 12.59 -1.66
C GLU A 90 -14.58 12.32 -1.96
N ASP A 91 -14.94 12.37 -3.24
CA ASP A 91 -16.31 12.07 -3.70
C ASP A 91 -16.71 10.62 -3.38
N ASN A 92 -15.74 9.70 -3.42
CA ASN A 92 -15.93 8.29 -3.07
C ASN A 92 -14.90 7.85 -2.01
N PRO A 93 -15.20 8.06 -0.71
CA PRO A 93 -14.30 7.72 0.38
C PRO A 93 -13.89 6.24 0.39
N ARG A 94 -14.81 5.33 0.07
CA ARG A 94 -14.53 3.88 0.04
C ARG A 94 -13.50 3.56 -1.03
N GLN A 95 -13.69 4.06 -2.25
CA GLN A 95 -12.78 3.79 -3.36
C GLN A 95 -11.39 4.37 -3.09
N TYR A 96 -11.31 5.56 -2.50
CA TYR A 96 -10.05 6.17 -2.10
C TYR A 96 -9.27 5.29 -1.11
N VAL A 97 -9.94 4.83 -0.04
CA VAL A 97 -9.30 3.98 0.97
C VAL A 97 -8.86 2.64 0.38
N LEU A 98 -9.65 2.08 -0.52
CA LEU A 98 -9.33 0.85 -1.24
C LEU A 98 -8.08 1.03 -2.13
N SER A 99 -7.99 2.10 -2.92
CA SER A 99 -6.78 2.40 -3.70
C SER A 99 -5.56 2.62 -2.80
N SER A 100 -5.72 3.38 -1.71
CA SER A 100 -4.67 3.64 -0.72
C SER A 100 -4.12 2.35 -0.08
N TYR A 101 -4.97 1.36 0.19
CA TYR A 101 -4.52 0.04 0.64
C TYR A 101 -3.78 -0.73 -0.44
N ARG A 102 -4.25 -0.73 -1.70
CA ARG A 102 -3.58 -1.44 -2.80
C ARG A 102 -2.14 -0.95 -3.00
N GLU A 103 -1.99 0.36 -3.09
CA GLU A 103 -0.69 1.04 -3.15
C GLU A 103 0.19 0.68 -1.96
N ARG A 104 -0.36 0.71 -0.74
CA ARG A 104 0.44 0.41 0.45
C ARG A 104 0.88 -1.05 0.52
N ILE A 105 -0.01 -1.97 0.16
CA ILE A 105 0.31 -3.40 0.11
C ILE A 105 1.41 -3.65 -0.93
N ALA A 106 1.33 -3.07 -2.13
CA ALA A 106 2.38 -3.23 -3.14
C ALA A 106 3.76 -2.78 -2.62
N VAL A 107 3.84 -1.58 -2.03
CA VAL A 107 5.08 -1.07 -1.44
C VAL A 107 5.59 -1.96 -0.30
N LEU A 108 4.71 -2.36 0.62
CA LEU A 108 5.11 -3.18 1.76
C LEU A 108 5.50 -4.61 1.35
N SER A 109 4.91 -5.18 0.29
CA SER A 109 5.31 -6.48 -0.25
C SER A 109 6.74 -6.45 -0.80
N VAL A 110 7.12 -5.36 -1.48
CA VAL A 110 8.51 -5.12 -1.90
C VAL A 110 9.44 -5.03 -0.68
N GLN A 111 9.09 -4.18 0.29
CA GLN A 111 9.90 -4.00 1.50
C GLN A 111 10.00 -5.26 2.37
N ALA A 112 8.96 -6.10 2.36
CA ALA A 112 8.90 -7.36 3.08
C ALA A 112 9.63 -8.51 2.37
N GLY A 113 10.14 -8.28 1.14
CA GLY A 113 10.77 -9.32 0.32
C GLY A 113 9.80 -10.45 -0.06
N GLU A 114 8.53 -10.12 -0.28
CA GLU A 114 7.49 -11.08 -0.67
C GLU A 114 7.22 -11.14 -2.16
N VAL A 115 8.07 -10.46 -2.93
CA VAL A 115 8.03 -10.41 -4.39
C VAL A 115 9.39 -10.83 -4.92
N GLU A 116 9.40 -11.39 -6.12
CA GLU A 116 10.63 -11.66 -6.86
C GLU A 116 11.35 -10.33 -7.13
N VAL A 117 12.68 -10.33 -6.98
CA VAL A 117 13.51 -9.14 -7.19
C VAL A 117 13.96 -9.12 -8.65
N PRO A 118 13.51 -8.14 -9.46
CA PRO A 118 13.95 -7.98 -10.84
C PRO A 118 15.40 -7.51 -10.94
N ASP A 119 15.98 -7.66 -12.13
CA ASP A 119 17.30 -7.10 -12.42
C ASP A 119 17.32 -5.57 -12.27
N PRO A 120 18.31 -5.01 -11.57
CA PRO A 120 18.46 -3.56 -11.47
C PRO A 120 18.79 -2.92 -12.83
N VAL A 121 18.21 -1.75 -13.07
CA VAL A 121 18.48 -0.91 -14.23
C VAL A 121 19.29 0.31 -13.78
N SER A 122 20.47 0.47 -14.38
CA SER A 122 21.35 1.62 -14.13
C SER A 122 21.10 2.75 -15.12
N TYR A 123 21.19 3.99 -14.66
CA TYR A 123 21.06 5.20 -15.47
C TYR A 123 22.20 6.17 -15.17
N ASN A 124 22.68 6.83 -16.22
CA ASN A 124 23.55 8.00 -16.14
C ASN A 124 22.69 9.26 -16.31
N CYS A 125 22.69 10.10 -15.28
CA CYS A 125 21.85 11.28 -15.18
C CYS A 125 22.64 12.58 -15.30
N THR A 126 22.00 13.60 -15.85
CA THR A 126 22.58 14.94 -16.02
C THR A 126 21.57 16.01 -15.60
N GLY A 127 22.07 17.19 -15.22
CA GLY A 127 21.22 18.35 -14.90
C GLY A 127 20.75 18.45 -13.45
N GLY A 128 21.26 17.61 -12.53
CA GLY A 128 20.83 17.63 -11.13
C GLY A 128 21.91 17.22 -10.13
N GLU A 129 21.47 16.77 -8.95
CA GLU A 129 22.31 16.59 -7.75
C GLU A 129 23.18 15.33 -7.75
N PHE A 130 22.93 14.39 -8.66
CA PHE A 130 23.66 13.12 -8.75
C PHE A 130 23.77 12.67 -10.20
N GLU A 131 24.78 11.84 -10.46
CA GLU A 131 25.13 11.41 -11.82
C GLU A 131 24.67 9.98 -12.11
N HIS A 132 24.36 9.19 -11.08
CA HIS A 132 23.97 7.78 -11.25
C HIS A 132 22.72 7.45 -10.44
N LEU A 133 21.80 6.73 -11.09
CA LEU A 133 20.58 6.21 -10.50
C LEU A 133 20.48 4.71 -10.81
N THR A 134 20.20 3.91 -9.80
CA THR A 134 19.79 2.51 -9.97
C THR A 134 18.31 2.41 -9.64
N ALA A 135 17.53 1.84 -10.55
CA ALA A 135 16.10 1.58 -10.37
C ALA A 135 15.82 0.08 -10.45
N VAL A 136 14.90 -0.42 -9.62
CA VAL A 136 14.36 -1.78 -9.71
C VAL A 136 12.85 -1.67 -9.88
N PHE A 137 12.30 -2.29 -10.93
CA PHE A 137 10.89 -2.14 -11.33
C PHE A 137 10.11 -3.44 -11.09
N TYR A 138 9.37 -3.49 -10.00
CA TYR A 138 8.58 -4.64 -9.59
C TYR A 138 7.22 -4.67 -10.30
N ASP A 139 6.87 -5.83 -10.85
CA ASP A 139 5.56 -6.10 -11.48
C ASP A 139 4.48 -6.42 -10.43
N THR A 140 4.31 -5.51 -9.47
CA THR A 140 3.21 -5.53 -8.51
C THR A 140 1.97 -4.84 -9.10
N THR A 141 0.83 -4.90 -8.40
CA THR A 141 -0.37 -4.16 -8.79
C THR A 141 -0.83 -3.24 -7.65
N PRO A 142 -0.57 -1.91 -7.73
CA PRO A 142 0.13 -1.20 -8.81
C PRO A 142 1.64 -1.53 -8.88
N PRO A 143 2.33 -1.25 -10.01
CA PRO A 143 3.77 -1.40 -10.13
C PRO A 143 4.52 -0.61 -9.05
N VAL A 144 5.69 -1.08 -8.64
CA VAL A 144 6.53 -0.38 -7.65
C VAL A 144 7.94 -0.21 -8.20
N GLY A 145 8.47 1.00 -8.09
CA GLY A 145 9.85 1.33 -8.43
C GLY A 145 10.66 1.62 -7.17
N VAL A 146 11.83 1.00 -7.03
CA VAL A 146 12.81 1.30 -5.98
C VAL A 146 13.99 2.02 -6.60
N PHE A 147 14.26 3.25 -6.17
CA PHE A 147 15.25 4.15 -6.74
C PHE A 147 16.36 4.46 -5.73
N THR A 148 17.60 4.24 -6.13
CA THR A 148 18.81 4.46 -5.32
C THR A 148 19.76 5.38 -6.09
N ARG A 149 20.13 6.52 -5.52
CA ARG A 149 21.06 7.48 -6.15
C ARG A 149 22.49 7.31 -5.67
N THR A 150 23.46 7.68 -6.51
CA THR A 150 24.89 7.76 -6.16
C THR A 150 25.45 9.14 -6.53
N PRO A 151 26.02 9.92 -5.58
CA PRO A 151 26.19 9.57 -4.17
C PRO A 151 24.85 9.45 -3.42
N GLY A 152 24.83 8.60 -2.39
CA GLY A 152 23.65 8.39 -1.55
C GLY A 152 23.23 9.67 -0.82
N GLY A 153 21.93 9.77 -0.50
CA GLY A 153 21.36 10.87 0.28
C GLY A 153 21.03 10.48 1.72
N ASP A 154 20.34 11.38 2.41
CA ASP A 154 19.76 11.10 3.73
C ASP A 154 18.78 9.93 3.70
N TRP A 155 18.07 9.76 2.58
CA TRP A 155 17.22 8.60 2.33
C TRP A 155 17.97 7.61 1.45
N PRO A 156 18.14 6.35 1.90
CA PRO A 156 18.92 5.36 1.14
C PRO A 156 18.21 4.98 -0.16
N GLN A 157 16.87 4.95 -0.16
CA GLN A 157 16.05 4.53 -1.30
C GLN A 157 14.72 5.27 -1.31
N TYR A 158 14.18 5.50 -2.52
CA TYR A 158 12.84 6.01 -2.75
C TYR A 158 12.00 4.88 -3.34
N ILE A 159 10.84 4.59 -2.75
CA ILE A 159 9.97 3.50 -3.17
C ILE A 159 8.65 4.10 -3.64
N ALA A 160 8.44 4.14 -4.95
CA ALA A 160 7.32 4.80 -5.58
C ALA A 160 6.31 3.80 -6.13
N ASN A 161 5.02 4.12 -6.05
CA ASN A 161 4.00 3.44 -6.85
C ASN A 161 4.04 3.98 -8.28
N GLY A 162 3.67 3.12 -9.23
CA GLY A 162 3.55 3.50 -10.62
C GLY A 162 2.17 3.23 -11.22
N TRP A 163 1.92 3.84 -12.38
CA TRP A 163 0.72 3.66 -13.19
C TRP A 163 1.05 3.72 -14.68
N ASP A 164 0.21 3.10 -15.51
CA ASP A 164 0.33 3.21 -16.96
C ASP A 164 0.02 4.64 -17.40
N ASP A 165 0.95 5.23 -18.13
CA ASP A 165 0.92 6.56 -18.71
C ASP A 165 1.35 6.46 -20.18
N GLU A 166 0.36 6.28 -21.06
CA GLU A 166 0.58 6.18 -22.50
C GLU A 166 1.63 5.11 -22.88
N GLY A 167 1.48 3.90 -22.32
CA GLY A 167 2.34 2.74 -22.62
C GLY A 167 3.71 2.75 -21.95
N ALA A 168 3.98 3.73 -21.08
CA ALA A 168 5.11 3.71 -20.16
C ALA A 168 4.60 3.70 -18.72
N ILE A 169 5.40 3.19 -17.78
CA ILE A 169 5.04 3.27 -16.36
C ILE A 169 5.63 4.56 -15.78
N HIS A 170 4.76 5.43 -15.30
CA HIS A 170 5.11 6.61 -14.54
C HIS A 170 5.19 6.23 -13.06
N TYR A 171 6.28 6.57 -12.37
CA TYR A 171 6.47 6.38 -10.93
C TYR A 171 6.53 7.70 -10.19
N ASN A 172 5.80 7.82 -9.07
CA ASN A 172 5.83 9.02 -8.25
C ASN A 172 5.82 8.72 -6.75
N ILE A 173 6.64 9.47 -6.03
CA ILE A 173 6.56 9.62 -4.57
C ILE A 173 7.10 11.02 -4.23
N GLY A 174 6.66 11.64 -3.12
CA GLY A 174 7.08 12.99 -2.76
C GLY A 174 8.58 13.27 -2.98
N GLY A 175 8.89 14.14 -3.95
CA GLY A 175 10.26 14.49 -4.35
C GLY A 175 10.86 13.68 -5.50
N LEU A 176 10.15 12.70 -6.06
CA LEU A 176 10.55 11.91 -7.22
C LEU A 176 9.36 11.73 -8.17
N ASP A 177 9.56 12.09 -9.44
CA ASP A 177 8.65 11.86 -10.56
C ASP A 177 9.48 11.26 -11.71
N PHE A 178 9.18 10.04 -12.13
CA PHE A 178 10.05 9.29 -13.05
C PHE A 178 9.24 8.59 -14.13
N VAL A 179 9.68 8.73 -15.39
CA VAL A 179 9.16 7.96 -16.52
C VAL A 179 10.31 7.61 -17.46
N ASP A 180 10.49 6.32 -17.77
CA ASP A 180 11.44 5.82 -18.79
C ASP A 180 10.67 5.47 -20.08
N ARG A 181 11.08 6.07 -21.20
CA ARG A 181 10.63 5.71 -22.54
C ARG A 181 11.85 5.32 -23.37
N ASP A 182 11.95 4.03 -23.70
CA ASP A 182 12.99 3.46 -24.55
C ASP A 182 14.43 3.75 -24.08
N GLY A 183 14.67 3.69 -22.77
CA GLY A 183 15.97 3.91 -22.15
C GLY A 183 16.30 5.38 -21.93
N LYS A 184 15.36 6.29 -22.20
CA LYS A 184 15.47 7.72 -21.91
C LYS A 184 14.45 8.08 -20.84
N ALA A 185 14.95 8.29 -19.64
CA ALA A 185 14.14 8.64 -18.49
C ALA A 185 14.16 10.14 -18.22
N LYS A 186 12.95 10.69 -18.03
CA LYS A 186 12.76 12.01 -17.44
C LYS A 186 12.56 11.82 -15.94
N LEU A 187 13.34 12.55 -15.16
CA LEU A 187 13.28 12.52 -13.71
C LEU A 187 13.09 13.94 -13.18
N ASN A 188 12.05 14.19 -12.39
CA ASN A 188 11.99 15.35 -11.52
C ASN A 188 12.43 14.94 -10.11
N TRP A 189 13.59 15.42 -9.68
CA TRP A 189 14.13 15.19 -8.35
C TRP A 189 14.00 16.46 -7.51
N ALA A 190 13.13 16.43 -6.52
CA ALA A 190 12.87 17.53 -5.58
C ALA A 190 12.63 18.89 -6.26
N GLY A 191 12.03 18.90 -7.45
CA GLY A 191 11.77 20.11 -8.25
C GLY A 191 12.79 20.37 -9.36
N THR A 192 13.88 19.60 -9.43
CA THR A 192 14.91 19.68 -10.47
C THR A 192 14.68 18.63 -11.54
N LEU A 193 14.45 19.08 -12.77
CA LEU A 193 14.37 18.19 -13.93
C LEU A 193 15.76 17.70 -14.33
N MET A 194 15.87 16.38 -14.50
CA MET A 194 17.07 15.63 -14.86
C MET A 194 16.76 14.72 -16.05
N GLU A 195 17.76 14.56 -16.91
CA GLU A 195 17.71 13.63 -18.04
C GLU A 195 18.62 12.44 -17.73
N CYS A 196 18.04 11.25 -17.72
CA CYS A 196 18.70 10.01 -17.34
C CYS A 196 18.67 9.01 -18.50
N ASN A 197 19.83 8.53 -18.94
CA ASN A 197 19.93 7.52 -20.00
C ASN A 197 20.32 6.18 -19.40
N ARG A 198 19.64 5.11 -19.80
CA ARG A 198 19.97 3.75 -19.35
C ARG A 198 21.43 3.45 -19.71
N ALA A 199 22.21 3.04 -18.72
CA ALA A 199 23.57 2.60 -18.94
C ALA A 199 23.56 1.29 -19.74
N THR A 200 24.51 1.14 -20.66
CA THR A 200 24.74 -0.13 -21.34
C THR A 200 25.20 -1.16 -20.31
N ALA A 201 24.67 -2.39 -20.37
CA ALA A 201 25.24 -3.48 -19.60
C ALA A 201 26.70 -3.67 -20.01
N GLU A 202 27.63 -3.55 -19.04
CA GLU A 202 29.03 -3.92 -19.22
C GLU A 202 29.21 -5.44 -19.29
#